data_AF-A0A3D4TJ19-F1
#
_entry.id   AF-A0A3D4TJ19-F1
#
_cell.length_a   1.000
_cell.length_b   1.000
_cell.length_c   1.000
_cell.angle_alpha   90.00
_cell.angle_beta   90.00
_cell.angle_gamma   90.00
#
_symmetry.space_group_name_H-M   'P 1'
#
loop_
_entity.id
_entity.type
_entity.pdbx_description
1 polymer ?
#
loop_
_entity_poly.entity_id
_entity_poly.type
_entity_poly.pdbx_seq_one_letter_code
_entity_poly.pdbx_strand_id
1 'polypeptide(L)'
;MHITPVSSGLRRFLAPALLLALPLLITACGGGKATRPAAPPPTANWPKTVPDNPEAANSVLMRAISLVGTPYRYGGNTPDSGFDCSGLVA
;
A
#
# COMPACT_ATOMS: atom_id res chain seq x y z
N MET A 1 -21.19 56.58 -0.58
CA MET A 1 -20.77 55.78 0.59
C MET A 1 -21.98 54.99 1.08
N HIS A 2 -22.18 53.79 0.54
CA HIS A 2 -23.31 52.92 0.90
C HIS A 2 -22.81 51.87 1.89
N ILE A 3 -23.20 52.01 3.16
CA ILE A 3 -22.90 51.05 4.22
C ILE A 3 -24.12 50.15 4.35
N THR A 4 -23.99 48.88 3.98
CA THR A 4 -25.04 47.88 4.22
C THR A 4 -25.01 47.47 5.70
N PRO A 5 -26.16 47.37 6.39
CA PRO A 5 -26.19 46.89 7.76
C PRO A 5 -26.04 45.36 7.72
N VAL A 6 -24.85 44.85 8.08
CA VAL A 6 -24.70 43.41 8.35
C VAL A 6 -25.46 43.10 9.64
N SER A 7 -26.52 42.30 9.52
CA SER A 7 -27.36 41.86 10.63
C SER A 7 -26.54 41.03 11.63
N SER A 8 -26.22 41.64 12.77
CA SER A 8 -25.45 41.02 13.86
C SER A 8 -26.16 39.80 14.47
N GLY A 9 -27.49 39.74 14.37
CA GLY A 9 -28.32 38.62 14.82
C GLY A 9 -28.05 37.33 14.04
N LEU A 10 -27.86 37.42 12.72
CA LEU A 10 -27.62 36.24 11.88
C LEU A 10 -26.26 35.60 12.20
N ARG A 11 -25.23 36.41 12.46
CA ARG A 11 -23.90 35.95 12.90
C ARG A 11 -23.92 35.29 14.29
N ARG A 12 -24.79 35.75 15.20
CA ARG A 12 -24.91 35.23 16.57
C ARG A 12 -25.47 33.80 16.63
N PHE A 13 -26.32 33.43 15.67
CA PHE A 13 -26.89 32.08 15.57
C PHE A 13 -26.12 31.16 14.61
N LEU A 14 -25.46 31.72 13.57
CA LEU A 14 -24.63 30.95 12.63
C LEU A 14 -23.38 30.36 13.29
N ALA A 15 -22.73 31.08 14.22
CA ALA A 15 -21.51 30.62 14.88
C ALA A 15 -21.69 29.33 15.71
N PRO A 16 -22.68 29.22 16.63
CA PRO A 16 -22.91 27.98 17.37
C PRO A 16 -23.44 26.85 16.48
N ALA A 17 -24.25 27.17 15.45
CA ALA A 17 -24.73 26.17 14.49
C ALA A 17 -23.57 25.57 13.68
N LEU A 18 -22.60 26.37 13.26
CA LEU A 18 -21.41 25.91 12.54
C LEU A 18 -20.49 25.07 13.44
N LEU A 19 -20.33 25.46 14.71
CA LEU A 19 -19.55 24.71 15.70
C LEU A 19 -20.14 23.33 16.01
N LEU A 20 -21.47 23.19 15.95
CA LEU A 20 -22.16 21.91 16.16
C LEU A 20 -22.23 21.05 14.89
N ALA A 21 -22.34 21.66 13.70
CA ALA A 21 -22.42 20.94 12.44
C ALA A 21 -21.08 20.31 12.03
N LEU A 22 -19.96 21.01 12.25
CA LEU A 22 -18.64 20.57 11.82
C LEU A 22 -18.21 19.19 12.37
N PRO A 23 -18.34 18.87 13.67
CA PRO A 23 -18.02 17.53 14.17
C PRO A 23 -18.96 16.44 13.64
N LEU A 24 -20.23 16.77 13.37
CA LEU A 24 -21.20 15.84 12.77
C LEU A 24 -20.76 15.43 11.35
N LEU A 25 -20.32 16.40 10.53
CA LEU A 25 -19.84 16.12 9.18
C LEU A 25 -18.56 15.27 9.15
N ILE A 26 -17.67 15.42 10.14
CA ILE A 26 -16.40 14.66 10.19
C ILE A 26 -16.63 13.16 10.47
N THR A 27 -17.68 12.80 11.22
CA THR A 27 -17.99 11.40 11.52
C THR A 27 -18.54 10.60 10.34
N ALA A 28 -18.93 11.26 9.24
CA ALA A 28 -19.54 10.62 8.07
C ALA A 28 -18.52 9.96 7.12
N CYS A 29 -17.22 10.26 7.23
CA CYS A 29 -16.20 9.71 6.31
C CYS A 29 -15.68 8.30 6.66
N GLY A 30 -16.11 7.68 7.76
CA GLY A 30 -15.57 6.40 8.24
C GLY A 30 -16.47 5.16 8.08
N GLY A 31 -17.70 5.34 7.58
CA GLY A 31 -18.76 4.32 7.64
C GLY A 31 -18.77 3.37 6.45
N GLY A 32 -17.84 2.41 6.38
CA GLY A 32 -18.01 1.27 5.48
C GLY A 32 -16.76 0.44 5.29
N LYS A 33 -16.68 -0.72 5.96
CA LYS A 33 -15.85 -1.82 5.47
C LYS A 33 -16.49 -2.38 4.21
N ALA A 34 -16.33 -1.68 3.09
CA ALA A 34 -16.53 -2.27 1.77
C ALA A 34 -15.36 -3.23 1.52
N THR A 35 -15.33 -4.36 2.23
CA THR A 35 -14.43 -5.45 1.89
C THR A 35 -14.92 -6.01 0.57
N ARG A 36 -14.21 -5.68 -0.51
CA ARG A 36 -14.38 -6.33 -1.81
C ARG A 36 -14.35 -7.85 -1.56
N PRO A 37 -15.36 -8.62 -2.00
CA PRO A 37 -15.30 -10.07 -1.94
C PRO A 37 -13.99 -10.53 -2.59
N ALA A 38 -13.26 -11.41 -1.91
CA ALA A 38 -12.06 -11.99 -2.47
C ALA A 38 -12.42 -12.65 -3.81
N ALA A 39 -11.68 -12.31 -4.87
CA ALA A 39 -11.83 -13.03 -6.13
C ALA A 39 -11.51 -14.50 -5.87
N PRO A 40 -12.20 -15.45 -6.53
CA PRO A 40 -11.81 -16.84 -6.50
C PRO A 40 -10.34 -16.96 -6.89
N PRO A 41 -9.54 -17.81 -6.21
CA PRO A 41 -8.16 -18.01 -6.59
C PRO A 41 -8.12 -18.49 -8.05
N PRO A 42 -7.29 -17.89 -8.91
CA PRO A 42 -7.13 -18.40 -10.26
C PRO A 42 -6.64 -19.85 -10.20
N THR A 43 -7.24 -20.73 -11.01
CA THR A 43 -6.69 -22.06 -11.28
C THR A 43 -5.46 -21.90 -12.16
N ALA A 44 -4.37 -21.44 -11.56
CA ALA A 44 -3.14 -21.22 -12.30
C ALA A 44 -2.50 -22.58 -12.62
N ASN A 45 -2.59 -23.01 -13.87
CA ASN A 45 -1.88 -24.17 -14.38
C ASN A 45 -0.49 -23.71 -14.87
N TRP A 46 0.46 -23.63 -13.94
CA TRP A 46 1.83 -23.26 -14.25
C TRP A 46 2.53 -24.44 -14.96
N PRO A 47 3.23 -24.20 -16.08
CA PRO A 47 4.07 -25.22 -16.67
C PRO A 47 5.09 -25.71 -15.65
N LYS A 48 5.08 -27.00 -15.34
CA LYS A 48 6.17 -27.61 -14.57
C LYS A 48 7.36 -27.77 -15.50
N THR A 49 8.31 -26.85 -15.42
CA THR A 49 9.58 -26.96 -16.13
C THR A 49 10.52 -27.84 -15.32
N VAL A 50 10.98 -28.93 -15.92
CA VAL A 50 12.11 -29.71 -15.40
C VAL A 50 13.37 -29.07 -15.97
N PRO A 51 14.34 -28.64 -15.13
CA PRO A 51 15.59 -28.08 -15.65
C PRO A 51 16.35 -29.13 -16.46
N ASP A 52 16.91 -28.73 -17.61
CA ASP A 52 17.76 -29.61 -18.43
C ASP A 52 19.01 -30.09 -17.66
N ASN A 53 19.46 -29.30 -16.67
CA ASN A 53 20.56 -29.63 -15.76
C ASN A 53 20.12 -29.42 -14.29
N PRO A 54 19.64 -30.47 -13.61
CA PRO A 54 19.19 -30.41 -12.22
C PRO A 54 20.29 -30.00 -11.23
N GLU A 55 21.53 -30.42 -11.46
CA GLU A 55 22.65 -30.13 -10.57
C GLU A 55 23.00 -28.64 -10.57
N ALA A 56 23.03 -28.02 -11.77
CA ALA A 56 23.23 -26.59 -11.92
C ALA A 56 22.09 -25.81 -11.26
N ALA A 57 20.83 -26.19 -11.51
CA ALA A 57 19.67 -25.57 -10.88
C ALA A 57 19.72 -25.67 -9.35
N ASN A 58 20.11 -26.82 -8.81
CA ASN A 58 20.24 -27.01 -7.37
C ASN A 58 21.37 -26.17 -6.78
N SER A 59 22.49 -25.99 -7.48
CA SER A 59 23.59 -25.13 -6.99
C SER A 59 23.17 -23.66 -6.86
N VAL A 60 22.41 -23.14 -7.83
CA VAL A 60 21.82 -21.79 -7.79
C VAL A 60 20.81 -21.69 -6.64
N LEU A 61 19.95 -22.70 -6.46
CA LEU A 61 18.98 -22.74 -5.37
C LEU A 61 19.66 -22.71 -4.00
N MET A 62 20.70 -23.53 -3.79
CA MET A 62 21.44 -23.57 -2.52
C MET A 62 22.16 -22.25 -2.25
N ARG A 63 22.70 -21.59 -3.28
CA ARG A 63 23.24 -20.24 -3.15
C ARG A 63 22.16 -19.25 -2.73
N ALA A 64 20.98 -19.26 -3.38
CA ALA A 64 19.88 -18.37 -3.01
C ALA A 64 19.41 -18.60 -1.56
N ILE A 65 19.32 -19.85 -1.11
CA ILE A 65 18.98 -20.19 0.29
C ILE A 65 20.02 -19.63 1.26
N SER A 66 21.31 -19.70 0.92
CA SER A 66 22.37 -19.15 1.78
C SER A 66 22.31 -17.63 1.98
N LEU A 67 21.61 -16.92 1.08
CA LEU A 67 21.42 -15.47 1.12
C LEU A 67 20.14 -15.05 1.84
N VAL A 68 19.34 -15.99 2.35
CA VAL A 68 18.13 -15.69 3.13
C VAL A 68 18.48 -14.81 4.33
N GLY A 69 17.75 -13.71 4.48
CA GLY A 69 18.01 -12.70 5.51
C GLY A 69 18.83 -11.50 5.02
N THR A 70 19.41 -11.57 3.81
CA THR A 70 20.04 -10.41 3.17
C THR A 70 18.98 -9.31 2.95
N PRO A 71 19.22 -8.05 3.38
CA PRO A 71 18.24 -6.99 3.24
C PRO A 71 17.88 -6.67 1.78
N TYR A 72 16.64 -6.25 1.56
CA TYR A 72 16.23 -5.66 0.30
C TYR A 72 16.85 -4.27 0.11
N ARG A 73 17.48 -4.01 -1.03
CA ARG A 73 17.93 -2.69 -1.47
C ARG A 73 17.63 -2.50 -2.94
N TYR A 74 16.94 -1.41 -3.27
CA TYR A 74 16.70 -1.03 -4.66
C TYR A 74 18.02 -0.78 -5.38
N GLY A 75 18.25 -1.45 -6.52
CA GLY A 75 19.52 -1.45 -7.25
C GLY A 75 20.62 -2.29 -6.61
N GLY A 76 20.31 -3.04 -5.54
CA GLY A 76 21.27 -3.87 -4.83
C GLY A 76 21.54 -5.19 -5.55
N ASN A 77 22.81 -5.61 -5.57
CA ASN A 77 23.28 -6.82 -6.25
C ASN A 77 24.43 -7.52 -5.51
N THR A 78 24.61 -7.26 -4.20
CA THR A 78 25.67 -7.91 -3.41
C THR A 78 25.16 -8.37 -2.04
N PRO A 79 25.77 -9.41 -1.43
CA PRO A 79 25.40 -9.85 -0.09
C PRO A 79 25.57 -8.77 0.99
N ASP A 80 26.61 -7.93 0.87
CA ASP A 80 26.93 -6.91 1.88
C ASP A 80 25.99 -5.71 1.82
N SER A 81 25.65 -5.25 0.60
CA SER A 81 24.79 -4.07 0.41
C SER A 81 23.31 -4.41 0.38
N GLY A 82 22.94 -5.64 0.02
CA GLY A 82 21.56 -6.06 -0.18
C GLY A 82 21.25 -6.37 -1.64
N PHE A 83 20.06 -6.94 -1.87
CA PHE A 83 19.58 -7.31 -3.20
C PHE A 83 18.25 -6.63 -3.54
N ASP A 84 18.04 -6.31 -4.81
CA ASP A 84 16.69 -6.21 -5.38
C ASP A 84 16.30 -7.51 -6.12
N CYS A 85 15.09 -7.52 -6.68
CA CYS A 85 14.55 -8.69 -7.38
C CYS A 85 15.46 -9.16 -8.54
N SER A 86 16.06 -8.23 -9.28
CA SER A 86 16.94 -8.52 -10.41
C SER A 86 18.36 -8.88 -9.95
N GLY A 87 18.90 -8.18 -8.95
CA GLY A 87 20.24 -8.38 -8.44
C GLY A 87 20.41 -9.71 -7.73
N LEU A 88 19.34 -10.33 -7.22
CA LEU A 88 19.39 -11.68 -6.66
C LEU A 88 19.47 -12.78 -7.75
N VAL A 89 18.89 -12.53 -8.93
CA VAL A 89 18.77 -13.52 -10.03
C VAL A 89 19.93 -13.41 -11.04
N ALA A 90 20.60 -12.26 -11.10
CA ALA A 90 21.79 -12.03 -11.91
C ALA A 90 22.97 -12.93 -11.49
#